data_AF-A4NX66-F1
#
_entry.id   AF-A4NX66-F1
#
_cell.length_a   1.000
_cell.length_b   1.000
_cell.length_c   1.000
_cell.angle_alpha   90.00
_cell.angle_beta   90.00
_cell.angle_gamma   90.00
#
_symmetry.space_group_name_H-M   'P 1'
#
loop_
_entity.id
_entity.type
_entity.pdbx_description
1 polymer ?
#
loop_
_entity_poly.entity_id
_entity_poly.type
_entity_poly.pdbx_seq_one_letter_code
_entity_poly.pdbx_strand_id
1 'polypeptide(L)'
;MEKELQGLKEKAAMQAGSDFVKSAVKINDVSVIAQQLDGIETKSLRVMVDDLKNQLGSGVIAFASILDEKVNLVVGVTNDLTAKIKAGELVNLMAQQVGGKGGGRPDMAMAGGSQPENVAQAIKVAQDWLNKNL
;
A
#
# COMPACT_ATOMS: atom_id res chain seq x y z
N MET A 1 13.50 17.80 24.83
CA MET A 1 12.79 18.39 23.68
C MET A 1 12.97 17.61 22.37
N GLU A 2 14.14 17.53 21.72
CA GLU A 2 14.26 16.75 20.46
C GLU A 2 14.03 15.24 20.62
N LYS A 3 14.56 14.62 21.70
CA LYS A 3 14.31 13.21 22.03
C LYS A 3 12.84 12.88 22.33
N GLU A 4 12.11 13.82 22.93
CA GLU A 4 10.69 13.64 23.25
C GLU A 4 9.83 13.76 21.99
N LEU A 5 10.19 14.68 21.09
CA LEU A 5 9.53 14.81 19.79
C LEU A 5 9.74 13.56 18.94
N GLN A 6 10.92 12.97 19.00
CA GLN A 6 11.23 11.73 18.29
C GLN A 6 10.46 10.53 18.86
N GLY A 7 10.42 10.38 20.19
CA GLY A 7 9.63 9.32 20.84
C GLY A 7 8.12 9.44 20.60
N LEU A 8 7.58 10.66 20.53
CA LEU A 8 6.17 10.89 20.18
C LEU A 8 5.87 10.51 18.72
N LYS A 9 6.78 10.81 17.78
CA LYS A 9 6.65 10.42 16.37
C LYS A 9 6.71 8.90 16.20
N GLU A 10 7.62 8.23 16.90
CA GLU A 10 7.74 6.76 16.89
C GLU A 10 6.47 6.11 17.44
N LYS A 11 5.93 6.60 18.56
CA LYS A 11 4.71 6.08 19.15
C LYS A 11 3.48 6.27 18.25
N ALA A 12 3.37 7.42 17.58
CA ALA A 12 2.30 7.69 16.62
C ALA A 12 2.40 6.76 15.40
N ALA A 13 3.61 6.51 14.89
CA ALA A 13 3.83 5.57 13.78
C ALA A 13 3.47 4.12 14.17
N MET A 14 3.85 3.68 15.37
CA MET A 14 3.50 2.35 15.89
C MET A 14 1.98 2.17 16.05
N GLN A 15 1.29 3.21 16.51
CA GLN A 15 -0.15 3.18 16.68
C GLN A 15 -0.86 3.11 15.33
N ALA A 16 -0.45 3.94 14.36
CA ALA A 16 -0.95 3.87 12.99
C ALA A 16 -0.73 2.49 12.37
N GLY A 17 0.47 1.91 12.51
CA GLY A 17 0.76 0.55 12.04
C GLY A 17 -0.16 -0.51 12.66
N SER A 18 -0.39 -0.43 13.97
CA SER A 18 -1.29 -1.36 14.69
C SER A 18 -2.74 -1.27 14.21
N ASP A 19 -3.21 -0.05 13.91
CA ASP A 19 -4.56 0.16 13.40
C ASP A 19 -4.71 -0.36 11.97
N PHE A 20 -3.66 -0.23 11.14
CA PHE A 20 -3.65 -0.84 9.81
C PHE A 20 -3.66 -2.37 9.86
N VAL A 21 -2.89 -2.99 10.76
CA VAL A 21 -2.92 -4.45 10.95
C VAL A 21 -4.32 -4.92 11.34
N LYS A 22 -5.03 -4.18 12.20
CA LYS A 22 -6.42 -4.49 12.57
C LYS A 22 -7.41 -4.28 11.41
N SER A 23 -7.13 -3.33 10.52
CA SER A 23 -7.93 -3.07 9.33
C SER A 23 -7.72 -4.09 8.21
N ALA A 24 -6.72 -4.98 8.35
CA ALA A 24 -6.44 -6.00 7.35
C ALA A 24 -7.64 -6.93 7.17
N VAL A 25 -8.08 -7.07 5.93
CA VAL A 25 -9.11 -8.03 5.55
C VAL A 25 -8.42 -9.35 5.22
N LYS A 26 -8.95 -10.46 5.71
CA LYS A 26 -8.48 -11.78 5.30
C LYS A 26 -9.15 -12.19 3.99
N ILE A 27 -8.33 -12.49 2.98
CA ILE A 27 -8.74 -13.18 1.76
C ILE A 27 -8.07 -14.56 1.82
N ASN A 28 -8.88 -15.60 2.04
CA ASN A 28 -8.38 -16.93 2.45
C ASN A 28 -7.50 -16.79 3.72
N ASP A 29 -6.25 -17.26 3.65
CA ASP A 29 -5.27 -17.15 4.74
C ASP A 29 -4.32 -15.95 4.64
N VAL A 30 -4.55 -15.07 3.64
CA VAL A 30 -3.68 -13.92 3.36
C VAL A 30 -4.28 -12.63 3.92
N SER A 31 -3.47 -11.87 4.66
CA SER A 31 -3.86 -10.57 5.17
C SER A 31 -3.72 -9.50 4.08
N VAL A 32 -4.78 -8.77 3.79
CA VAL A 32 -4.82 -7.75 2.75
C VAL A 32 -5.18 -6.40 3.33
N ILE A 33 -4.36 -5.39 3.02
CA ILE A 33 -4.65 -3.99 3.34
C ILE A 33 -4.68 -3.22 2.02
N ALA A 34 -5.80 -2.59 1.70
CA ALA A 34 -5.95 -1.74 0.52
C ALA A 34 -6.68 -0.46 0.89
N GLN A 35 -5.96 0.67 0.99
CA GLN A 35 -6.49 1.94 1.52
C GLN A 35 -5.91 3.19 0.86
N GLN A 36 -6.63 4.30 1.01
CA GLN A 36 -6.19 5.64 0.64
C GLN A 36 -5.64 6.37 1.86
N LEU A 37 -4.47 6.99 1.74
CA LEU A 37 -3.75 7.74 2.76
C LEU A 37 -3.26 9.07 2.17
N ASP A 38 -4.10 10.09 2.19
CA ASP A 38 -3.80 11.36 1.55
C ASP A 38 -2.69 12.16 2.24
N GLY A 39 -1.97 12.96 1.46
CA GLY A 39 -0.91 13.83 1.96
C GLY A 39 0.41 13.12 2.30
N ILE A 40 0.52 11.81 2.02
CA ILE A 40 1.74 11.04 2.28
C ILE A 40 2.57 10.92 1.00
N GLU A 41 3.85 11.25 1.09
CA GLU A 41 4.80 11.05 -0.01
C GLU A 41 5.15 9.57 -0.24
N THR A 42 5.54 9.22 -1.46
CA THR A 42 5.87 7.85 -1.89
C THR A 42 6.93 7.18 -1.01
N LYS A 43 7.95 7.92 -0.56
CA LYS A 43 9.01 7.38 0.31
C LYS A 43 8.44 6.92 1.66
N SER A 44 7.58 7.74 2.25
CA SER A 44 6.95 7.45 3.54
C SER A 44 5.94 6.31 3.43
N LEU A 45 5.17 6.25 2.34
CA LEU A 45 4.31 5.10 2.04
C LEU A 45 5.11 3.80 1.93
N ARG A 46 6.24 3.82 1.24
CA ARG A 46 7.10 2.63 1.10
C ARG A 46 7.58 2.11 2.46
N VAL A 47 8.05 3.00 3.34
CA VAL A 47 8.48 2.62 4.69
C VAL A 47 7.32 1.97 5.45
N MET A 48 6.13 2.56 5.40
CA MET A 48 4.93 2.02 6.04
C MET A 48 4.56 0.63 5.48
N VAL A 49 4.64 0.43 4.17
CA VAL A 49 4.39 -0.86 3.53
C VAL A 49 5.39 -1.92 4.01
N ASP A 50 6.69 -1.60 4.06
CA ASP A 50 7.70 -2.53 4.55
C ASP A 50 7.47 -2.90 6.03
N ASP A 51 7.14 -1.92 6.88
CA ASP A 51 6.84 -2.16 8.30
C ASP A 51 5.58 -3.03 8.49
N LEU A 52 4.53 -2.80 7.71
CA LEU A 52 3.31 -3.59 7.77
C LEU A 52 3.51 -5.02 7.26
N LYS A 53 4.31 -5.22 6.21
CA LYS A 53 4.72 -6.56 5.76
C LYS A 53 5.41 -7.33 6.89
N ASN A 54 6.32 -6.67 7.61
CA ASN A 54 7.03 -7.29 8.73
C ASN A 54 6.08 -7.64 9.88
N GLN A 55 5.11 -6.78 10.18
CA GLN A 55 4.13 -7.03 11.25
C GLN A 55 3.12 -8.12 10.91
N LEU A 56 2.66 -8.19 9.64
CA LEU A 56 1.68 -9.19 9.19
C LEU A 56 2.30 -10.58 8.98
N GLY A 57 3.60 -10.66 8.70
CA GLY A 57 4.31 -11.90 8.37
C GLY A 57 3.99 -12.41 6.96
N SER A 58 2.72 -12.54 6.60
CA SER A 58 2.22 -12.87 5.26
C SER A 58 1.06 -11.96 4.87
N GLY A 59 1.20 -11.25 3.74
CA GLY A 59 0.17 -10.32 3.29
C GLY A 59 0.49 -9.49 2.05
N VAL A 60 -0.54 -8.79 1.59
CA VAL A 60 -0.46 -7.81 0.51
C VAL A 60 -0.94 -6.46 1.03
N ILE A 61 -0.14 -5.42 0.82
CA ILE A 61 -0.45 -4.05 1.21
C ILE A 61 -0.47 -3.20 -0.05
N ALA A 62 -1.53 -2.44 -0.27
CA ALA A 62 -1.69 -1.50 -1.38
C ALA A 62 -2.17 -0.15 -0.83
N PHE A 63 -1.39 0.90 -1.05
CA PHE A 63 -1.76 2.25 -0.67
C PHE A 63 -1.82 3.18 -1.86
N ALA A 64 -2.78 4.09 -1.80
CA ALA A 64 -2.86 5.27 -2.65
C ALA A 64 -2.77 6.53 -1.80
N SER A 65 -2.13 7.58 -2.30
CA SER A 65 -2.07 8.89 -1.65
C SER A 65 -2.28 9.98 -2.69
N ILE A 66 -3.13 10.94 -2.39
CA ILE A 66 -3.23 12.17 -3.17
C ILE A 66 -2.33 13.21 -2.52
N LEU A 67 -1.35 13.72 -3.28
CA LEU A 67 -0.45 14.79 -2.87
C LEU A 67 -0.22 15.73 -4.05
N ASP A 68 -0.49 17.02 -3.88
CA ASP A 68 -0.35 18.05 -4.92
C ASP A 68 -1.05 17.68 -6.24
N GLU A 69 -2.30 17.23 -6.14
CA GLU A 69 -3.14 16.75 -7.26
C GLU A 69 -2.59 15.53 -8.02
N LYS A 70 -1.50 14.93 -7.53
CA LYS A 70 -0.92 13.71 -8.08
C LYS A 70 -1.27 12.52 -7.19
N VAL A 71 -1.48 11.39 -7.84
CA VAL A 71 -1.66 10.11 -7.15
C VAL A 71 -0.32 9.42 -7.03
N ASN A 72 0.04 9.02 -5.82
CA ASN A 72 1.16 8.13 -5.53
C ASN A 72 0.60 6.77 -5.11
N LEU A 73 1.11 5.70 -5.70
CA LEU A 73 0.70 4.33 -5.42
C LEU A 73 1.90 3.51 -4.97
N VAL A 74 1.72 2.71 -3.92
CA VAL A 74 2.72 1.74 -3.46
C VAL A 74 2.04 0.43 -3.15
N VAL A 75 2.61 -0.66 -3.67
CA VAL A 75 2.18 -2.02 -3.37
C VAL A 75 3.35 -2.82 -2.84
N GLY A 76 3.13 -3.53 -1.73
CA GLY A 76 4.06 -4.50 -1.17
C GLY A 76 3.43 -5.86 -1.01
N VAL A 77 4.21 -6.89 -1.32
CA VAL A 77 3.82 -8.30 -1.21
C VAL A 77 4.89 -9.03 -0.41
N THR A 78 4.51 -9.81 0.59
CA THR A 78 5.45 -10.64 1.35
C THR A 78 6.07 -11.73 0.47
N ASN A 79 7.32 -12.12 0.76
CA ASN A 79 8.12 -12.96 -0.15
C ASN A 79 7.45 -14.31 -0.47
N ASP A 80 6.74 -14.90 0.48
CA ASP A 80 5.98 -16.15 0.35
C ASP A 80 4.84 -16.07 -0.67
N LEU A 81 4.30 -14.87 -0.91
CA LEU A 81 3.22 -14.62 -1.86
C LEU A 81 3.71 -14.17 -3.23
N THR A 82 4.98 -13.79 -3.38
CA THR A 82 5.51 -13.23 -4.64
C THR A 82 5.44 -14.18 -5.83
N ALA A 83 5.27 -15.49 -5.61
CA ALA A 83 5.06 -16.46 -6.69
C ALA A 83 3.63 -16.39 -7.27
N LYS A 84 2.64 -15.99 -6.47
CA LYS A 84 1.23 -15.88 -6.85
C LYS A 84 0.84 -14.45 -7.22
N ILE A 85 1.31 -13.49 -6.42
CA ILE A 85 0.97 -12.08 -6.54
C ILE A 85 2.24 -11.27 -6.80
N LYS A 86 2.28 -10.51 -7.89
CA LYS A 86 3.38 -9.59 -8.20
C LYS A 86 2.97 -8.17 -7.85
N ALA A 87 3.74 -7.50 -6.98
CA ALA A 87 3.49 -6.09 -6.63
C ALA A 87 3.45 -5.18 -7.87
N GLY A 88 4.34 -5.44 -8.85
CA GLY A 88 4.41 -4.70 -10.11
C GLY A 88 3.14 -4.79 -10.95
N GLU A 89 2.48 -5.96 -10.98
CA GLU A 89 1.24 -6.15 -11.73
C GLU A 89 0.07 -5.41 -11.05
N LEU A 90 -0.06 -5.60 -9.74
CA LEU A 90 -1.13 -4.97 -8.97
C LEU A 90 -1.01 -3.43 -8.97
N VAL A 91 0.19 -2.88 -8.79
CA VAL A 91 0.35 -1.41 -8.80
C VAL A 91 0.07 -0.83 -10.18
N ASN A 92 0.43 -1.54 -11.26
CA ASN A 92 0.16 -1.08 -12.62
C ASN A 92 -1.33 -1.13 -12.95
N LEU A 93 -2.04 -2.16 -12.47
CA LEU A 93 -3.50 -2.26 -12.57
C LEU A 93 -4.18 -1.06 -11.90
N MET A 94 -3.74 -0.69 -10.69
CA MET A 94 -4.22 0.51 -9.99
C MET A 94 -3.87 1.78 -10.76
N ALA A 95 -2.63 1.91 -11.24
CA ALA A 95 -2.13 3.10 -11.93
C ALA A 95 -2.95 3.43 -13.18
N GLN A 96 -3.36 2.41 -13.94
CA GLN A 96 -4.19 2.60 -15.13
C GLN A 96 -5.54 3.28 -14.81
N GLN A 97 -6.10 3.08 -13.61
CA GLN A 97 -7.35 3.74 -13.22
C GLN A 97 -7.15 5.24 -12.97
N VAL A 98 -5.96 5.64 -12.52
CA VAL A 98 -5.63 7.03 -12.16
C VAL A 98 -4.83 7.75 -13.26
N GLY A 99 -4.95 7.31 -14.51
CA GLY A 99 -4.27 7.91 -15.66
C GLY A 99 -2.74 7.80 -15.58
N GLY A 100 -2.26 6.71 -15.00
CA GLY A 100 -0.88 6.52 -14.59
C GLY A 100 -0.23 5.24 -15.14
N LYS A 101 1.03 5.05 -14.76
CA LYS A 101 1.80 3.83 -15.00
C LYS A 101 2.82 3.62 -13.90
N GLY A 102 3.27 2.39 -13.72
CA GLY A 102 4.34 2.09 -12.78
C GLY A 102 4.89 0.69 -12.95
N GLY A 103 5.62 0.27 -11.92
CA GLY A 103 6.28 -1.01 -11.91
C GLY A 103 7.25 -1.12 -10.73
N GLY A 104 7.99 -2.22 -10.70
CA GLY A 104 8.93 -2.46 -9.63
C GLY A 104 9.26 -3.94 -9.53
N ARG A 105 9.74 -4.33 -8.36
CA ARG A 105 10.10 -5.70 -8.05
C ARG A 105 8.84 -6.51 -7.68
N PRO A 106 8.91 -7.85 -7.68
CA PRO A 106 7.80 -8.70 -7.26
C PRO A 106 7.29 -8.42 -5.83
N ASP A 107 8.19 -8.03 -4.92
CA ASP A 107 7.92 -7.78 -3.50
C ASP A 107 7.47 -6.35 -3.18
N MET A 108 7.76 -5.40 -4.08
CA MET A 108 7.54 -3.97 -3.88
C MET A 108 7.52 -3.24 -5.22
N ALA A 109 6.47 -2.48 -5.46
CA ALA A 109 6.33 -1.68 -6.66
C ALA A 109 5.64 -0.34 -6.38
N MET A 110 5.91 0.63 -7.26
CA MET A 110 5.42 1.99 -7.12
C MET A 110 4.89 2.50 -8.46
N ALA A 111 3.90 3.38 -8.40
CA ALA A 111 3.36 4.04 -9.57
C ALA A 111 2.91 5.47 -9.22
N GLY A 112 2.67 6.25 -10.27
CA GLY A 112 2.06 7.58 -10.15
C GLY A 112 0.92 7.75 -11.14
N GLY A 113 -0.01 8.66 -10.82
CA GLY A 113 -1.16 9.01 -11.64
C GLY A 113 -1.49 10.51 -11.57
N SER A 114 -2.36 10.95 -12.49
CA SER A 114 -2.79 12.35 -12.64
C SER A 114 -4.30 12.55 -12.44
N GLN A 115 -5.04 11.49 -12.11
CA GLN A 115 -6.49 11.50 -11.92
C GLN A 115 -6.83 11.12 -10.47
N PRO A 116 -6.67 12.03 -9.50
CA PRO A 116 -6.99 11.76 -8.09
C PRO A 116 -8.45 11.35 -7.84
N GLU A 117 -9.38 11.79 -8.68
CA GLU A 117 -10.79 11.43 -8.64
C GLU A 117 -11.05 9.92 -8.80
N ASN A 118 -10.10 9.19 -9.40
CA ASN A 118 -10.22 7.75 -9.67
C ASN A 118 -9.56 6.86 -8.61
N VAL A 119 -9.03 7.43 -7.51
CA VAL A 119 -8.34 6.64 -6.47
C VAL A 119 -9.26 5.59 -5.82
N ALA A 120 -10.52 5.94 -5.55
CA ALA A 120 -11.50 4.99 -5.02
C ALA A 120 -11.70 3.78 -5.96
N GLN A 121 -11.74 4.04 -7.28
CA GLN A 121 -11.83 2.99 -8.29
C GLN A 121 -10.55 2.15 -8.34
N ALA A 122 -9.37 2.77 -8.23
CA ALA A 122 -8.09 2.06 -8.19
C ALA A 122 -8.01 1.06 -7.02
N ILE A 123 -8.44 1.48 -5.83
CA ILE A 123 -8.47 0.61 -4.64
C ILE A 123 -9.46 -0.53 -4.83
N LYS A 124 -10.67 -0.23 -5.32
CA LYS A 124 -11.67 -1.27 -5.58
C LYS A 124 -11.17 -2.32 -6.57
N VAL A 125 -10.53 -1.89 -7.67
CA VAL A 125 -9.95 -2.80 -8.66
C VAL A 125 -8.84 -3.66 -8.05
N ALA A 126 -8.01 -3.10 -7.17
CA ALA A 126 -6.99 -3.88 -6.46
C ALA A 126 -7.61 -4.96 -5.57
N GLN A 127 -8.65 -4.61 -4.79
CA GLN A 127 -9.39 -5.56 -3.95
C GLN A 127 -10.06 -6.65 -4.79
N ASP A 128 -10.74 -6.29 -5.88
CA ASP A 128 -11.42 -7.23 -6.78
C ASP A 128 -10.41 -8.18 -7.44
N TRP A 129 -9.23 -7.69 -7.81
CA TRP A 129 -8.16 -8.52 -8.39
C TRP A 129 -7.55 -9.45 -7.35
N LEU A 130 -7.31 -8.98 -6.12
CA LEU A 130 -6.79 -9.82 -5.03
C LEU A 130 -7.75 -10.94 -4.66
N ASN A 131 -9.06 -10.67 -4.59
CA ASN A 131 -10.08 -11.71 -4.35
C ASN A 131 -10.11 -12.82 -5.41
N LYS A 132 -9.63 -12.54 -6.64
CA LYS A 132 -9.61 -13.52 -7.73
C LYS A 132 -8.31 -14.32 -7.82
N ASN A 133 -7.20 -13.78 -7.31
CA ASN A 133 -5.85 -14.33 -7.50
C ASN A 133 -5.23 -14.90 -6.22
N LEU A 134 -5.87 -14.71 -5.06
CA LEU A 134 -5.53 -15.33 -3.77
C LEU A 134 -6.41 -16.54 -3.49
#